data_AF-W7DWY0-F1
#
_entry.id   AF-W7DWY0-F1
#
_cell.length_a   1.000
_cell.length_b   1.000
_cell.length_c   1.000
_cell.angle_alpha   90.00
_cell.angle_beta   90.00
_cell.angle_gamma   90.00
#
_symmetry.space_group_name_H-M   'P 1'
#
loop_
_entity.id
_entity.type
_entity.pdbx_description
1 polymer ?
#
loop_
_entity_poly.entity_id
_entity_poly.type
_entity_poly.pdbx_seq_one_letter_code
_entity_poly.pdbx_strand_id
1 'polypeptide(L)' 'MDNPEIALYNWADLFNLQVIHNTLFLGDVALKFTKGSSNRLHALVFDTFYDTISQTEFRIGEGFYRFR' A
#
# COMPACT_ATOMS: atom_id res chain seq x y z
N MET A 1 0.94 6.93 -18.36
CA MET A 1 1.69 8.11 -17.88
C MET A 1 1.73 8.05 -16.37
N ASP A 2 2.02 6.86 -15.81
CA ASP A 2 1.78 6.57 -14.39
C ASP A 2 3.13 6.56 -13.69
N ASN A 3 3.46 7.68 -13.07
CA ASN A 3 4.65 7.80 -12.25
C ASN A 3 4.23 7.75 -10.77
N PRO A 4 4.50 6.63 -10.05
CA PRO A 4 4.16 6.51 -8.63
C PRO A 4 4.83 7.59 -7.78
N GLU A 5 5.96 8.14 -8.22
CA GLU A 5 6.67 9.23 -7.55
C GLU A 5 5.86 10.54 -7.53
N ILE A 6 5.17 10.87 -8.62
CA ILE A 6 4.32 12.07 -8.69
C ILE A 6 3.15 11.94 -7.71
N ALA A 7 2.50 10.78 -7.69
CA ALA A 7 1.40 10.51 -6.76
C ALA A 7 1.87 10.54 -5.29
N LEU A 8 3.04 9.95 -5.02
CA LEU A 8 3.67 9.93 -3.70
C LEU A 8 3.90 11.35 -3.15
N TYR A 9 4.57 12.22 -3.91
CA TYR A 9 4.87 13.57 -3.45
C TYR A 9 3.62 14.46 -3.38
N ASN A 10 2.65 14.28 -4.28
CA ASN A 10 1.38 14.99 -4.21
C ASN A 10 0.61 14.65 -2.92
N TRP A 11 0.52 13.36 -2.58
CA TRP A 11 -0.15 12.93 -1.34
C TRP A 11 0.63 13.36 -0.09
N ALA A 12 1.96 13.34 -0.14
CA ALA A 12 2.80 13.85 0.94
C ALA A 12 2.49 15.32 1.25
N ASP A 13 2.38 16.16 0.21
CA ASP A 13 2.04 17.58 0.34
C ASP A 13 0.61 17.79 0.86
N LEU A 14 -0.38 17.13 0.24
CA LEU A 14 -1.81 17.25 0.61
C LEU A 14 -2.09 16.87 2.06
N PHE A 15 -1.44 15.81 2.56
CA PHE A 15 -1.68 15.28 3.89
C PHE A 15 -0.60 15.68 4.91
N ASN A 16 0.36 16.52 4.51
CA ASN A 16 1.50 16.92 5.33
C ASN A 16 2.25 15.72 5.95
N LEU A 17 2.56 14.72 5.11
CA LEU A 17 3.23 13.49 5.49
C LEU A 17 4.68 13.47 5.02
N GLN A 18 5.54 12.80 5.79
CA GLN A 18 6.92 12.56 5.39
C GLN A 18 7.01 11.39 4.40
N VAL A 19 7.79 11.60 3.33
CA VAL A 19 8.18 10.53 2.40
C VAL A 19 9.41 9.80 2.93
N ILE A 20 9.32 8.47 3.01
CA ILE A 20 10.48 7.60 3.26
C ILE A 20 10.56 6.59 2.12
N HIS A 21 11.59 6.71 1.29
CA HIS A 21 11.70 5.97 0.01
C HIS A 21 10.44 6.14 -0.85
N ASN A 22 9.64 5.08 -1.03
CA ASN A 22 8.41 5.08 -1.80
C ASN A 22 7.16 4.87 -0.93
N THR A 23 7.24 5.25 0.35
CA THR A 23 6.21 4.97 1.35
C THR A 23 5.85 6.24 2.11
N LEU A 24 4.56 6.44 2.36
CA LEU A 24 4.03 7.42 3.31
C LEU A 24 3.57 6.71 4.58
N PHE A 25 3.70 7.36 5.72
CA PHE A 25 3.27 6.83 7.01
C PHE A 25 2.14 7.68 7.57
N LEU A 26 1.03 7.05 7.96
CA LEU A 26 -0.12 7.67 8.60
C LEU A 26 -0.46 6.87 9.87
N GLY A 27 0.06 7.32 11.01
CA GLY A 27 0.01 6.52 12.25
C GLY A 27 0.71 5.18 12.04
N ASP A 28 0.00 4.09 12.32
CA ASP A 28 0.50 2.72 12.16
C ASP A 28 0.34 2.16 10.73
N VAL A 29 -0.19 2.96 9.79
CA VAL A 29 -0.42 2.55 8.40
C VAL A 29 0.72 3.01 7.50
N ALA A 30 1.28 2.09 6.74
CA ALA A 30 2.26 2.36 5.69
C ALA A 30 1.62 2.27 4.29
N LEU A 31 1.62 3.38 3.54
CA LEU A 31 1.12 3.46 2.17
C LEU A 31 2.29 3.38 1.19
N LYS A 32 2.44 2.24 0.52
CA LYS A 32 3.54 2.00 -0.42
C LYS A 32 3.11 2.26 -1.86
N PHE A 33 3.84 3.12 -2.55
CA PHE A 33 3.60 3.49 -3.94
C PHE A 33 4.54 2.70 -4.86
N THR A 34 3.98 1.94 -5.80
CA THR A 34 4.75 1.07 -6.71
C THR A 34 4.25 1.23 -8.12
N LYS A 35 5.15 1.14 -9.10
CA LYS A 35 4.79 1.14 -10.51
C LYS A 35 3.99 -0.13 -10.85
N GLY A 36 2.82 0.04 -11.44
CA GLY A 36 1.95 -1.04 -11.90
C GLY A 36 1.50 -0.83 -13.34
N SER A 37 0.66 -1.74 -13.84
CA SER A 37 0.00 -1.62 -15.16
C SER A 37 -1.21 -0.67 -15.17
N SER A 38 -1.68 -0.26 -13.98
CA SER A 38 -2.81 0.64 -13.78
C SER A 38 -2.70 1.35 -12.43
N ASN A 39 -3.30 2.54 -12.33
CA ASN A 39 -3.45 3.27 -11.08
C ASN A 39 -4.62 2.69 -10.29
N ARG A 40 -4.34 2.01 -9.18
CA ARG A 40 -5.36 1.39 -8.32
C ARG A 40 -4.85 1.15 -6.90
N LEU A 41 -5.78 0.99 -5.96
CA LEU A 41 -5.47 0.33 -4.68
C LEU A 41 -5.19 -1.14 -4.96
N HIS A 42 -3.92 -1.53 -4.96
CA HIS A 42 -3.53 -2.89 -5.33
C HIS A 42 -3.80 -3.89 -4.21
N ALA A 43 -3.32 -3.63 -2.98
CA ALA A 43 -3.44 -4.58 -1.88
C ALA A 43 -3.63 -3.88 -0.53
N LEU A 44 -4.34 -4.56 0.36
CA LEU A 44 -4.32 -4.31 1.81
C LEU A 44 -3.53 -5.44 2.47
N VAL A 45 -2.55 -5.09 3.29
CA VAL A 45 -1.65 -6.04 3.97
C VAL A 45 -1.88 -5.96 5.46
N PHE A 46 -2.12 -7.10 6.10
CA PHE A 46 -2.40 -7.22 7.53
C PHE A 46 -1.31 -8.07 8.19
N ASP A 47 -0.74 -7.55 9.26
CA ASP A 47 0.18 -8.29 10.13
C ASP A 47 -0.64 -9.16 11.09
N THR A 48 -0.33 -10.45 11.16
CA THR A 48 -1.06 -11.43 11.96
C THR A 48 -0.19 -11.96 13.10
N PHE A 49 -0.73 -11.94 14.32
CA PHE A 49 0.07 -12.15 15.54
C PHE A 49 -0.05 -13.54 16.15
N TYR A 50 -1.12 -14.30 15.82
CA TYR A 50 -1.50 -15.49 16.59
C TYR A 50 -1.63 -16.76 15.75
N ASP A 51 -2.02 -16.66 14.47
CA ASP A 51 -2.24 -17.83 13.61
C ASP A 51 -1.28 -17.83 12.43
N THR A 52 -0.62 -18.96 12.19
CA THR A 52 0.13 -19.20 10.96
C THR A 52 -0.86 -19.38 9.81
N ILE A 53 -1.04 -18.35 8.99
CA ILE A 53 -1.98 -18.40 7.89
C ILE A 53 -1.36 -19.17 6.72
N SER A 54 -2.00 -20.29 6.33
CA SER A 54 -1.56 -21.15 5.23
C SER A 54 -1.79 -20.53 3.84
N GLN A 55 -2.70 -19.57 3.73
CA GLN A 55 -3.00 -18.80 2.51
C GLN A 55 -2.77 -17.31 2.76
N THR A 56 -1.64 -16.79 2.28
CA THR A 56 -1.16 -15.43 2.56
C THR A 56 -1.79 -14.35 1.67
N GLU A 57 -2.68 -14.71 0.73
CA GLU A 57 -3.35 -13.77 -0.18
C GLU A 57 -4.76 -14.25 -0.60
N PHE A 58 -5.74 -13.37 -0.50
CA PHE A 58 -7.09 -13.53 -1.05
C PHE A 58 -7.39 -12.42 -2.05
N ARG A 59 -8.14 -12.75 -3.11
CA ARG A 59 -8.68 -11.76 -4.04
C ARG A 59 -10.17 -11.60 -3.79
N ILE A 60 -10.57 -10.40 -3.37
CA ILE A 60 -11.98 -10.03 -3.20
C ILE A 60 -12.24 -8.84 -4.11
N GLY A 61 -13.06 -9.04 -5.15
CA GLY A 61 -13.23 -8.07 -6.23
C GLY A 61 -11.93 -7.83 -7.01
N GLU A 62 -11.54 -6.57 -7.15
CA GLU A 62 -10.32 -6.16 -7.86
C GLU A 62 -9.07 -6.00 -6.95
N GLY A 63 -9.27 -6.07 -5.63
CA GLY A 63 -8.22 -5.88 -4.63
C GLY A 63 -7.65 -7.19 -4.07
N PHE A 64 -6.41 -7.11 -3.60
CA PHE A 64 -5.73 -8.21 -2.90
C PHE A 64 -5.72 -7.95 -1.38
N TYR A 65 -6.01 -8.98 -0.60
CA TYR A 65 -5.95 -8.97 0.86
C TYR A 65 -4.86 -9.94 1.28
N ARG A 66 -3.76 -9.42 1.82
CA ARG A 66 -2.58 -10.21 2.19
C ARG A 66 -2.44 -10.28 3.69
N PHE A 67 -2.07 -11.45 4.19
CA PHE A 67 -1.82 -11.68 5.60
C PHE A 67 -0.40 -12.24 5.76
N ARG A 68 0.39 -11.65 6.65
CA ARG A 68 1.79 -12.03 6.91
C ARG A 68 2.07 -12.17 8.40
#